data_AF-U4U489-F1
#
_entry.id   AF-U4U489-F1
#
_cell.length_a   1.000
_cell.length_b   1.000
_cell.length_c   1.000
_cell.angle_alpha   90.00
_cell.angle_beta   90.00
_cell.angle_gamma   90.00
#
_symmetry.space_group_name_H-M   'P 1'
#
loop_
_entity.id
_entity.type
_entity.pdbx_description
1 polymer ?
#
loop_
_entity_poly.entity_id
_entity_poly.type
_entity_poly.pdbx_seq_one_letter_code
_entity_poly.pdbx_strand_id
1 'polypeptide(L)'
;MPFVQRVVEPKYLSRVTLFNENGTPKVSDGELEAVTNFTLCNALRQLASLSLIADDIFKELGSQLRTVYKRCEVVRTRISLVDEKLAQFDPKKVPVRKY
;
A
#
# COMPACT_ATOMS: atom_id res chain seq x y z
N MET A 1 -8.25 4.54 16.69
CA MET A 1 -8.61 4.07 15.34
C MET A 1 -8.36 2.57 15.30
N PRO A 2 -9.32 1.73 14.87
CA PRO A 2 -9.07 0.30 14.73
C PRO A 2 -7.99 0.05 13.69
N PHE A 3 -7.08 -0.89 13.95
CA PHE A 3 -6.04 -1.29 13.00
C PHE A 3 -6.70 -2.00 11.81
N VAL A 4 -6.44 -1.54 10.59
CA VAL A 4 -6.98 -2.17 9.38
C VAL A 4 -6.33 -3.54 9.23
N GLN A 5 -7.05 -4.59 9.59
CA GLN A 5 -6.60 -5.96 9.42
C GLN A 5 -6.83 -6.39 7.96
N ARG A 6 -5.74 -6.58 7.21
CA ARG A 6 -5.76 -7.09 5.84
C ARG A 6 -5.38 -8.56 5.88
N VAL A 7 -6.29 -9.43 5.45
CA VAL A 7 -6.11 -10.89 5.49
C VAL A 7 -6.02 -11.42 4.07
N VAL A 8 -4.96 -12.17 3.79
CA VAL A 8 -4.78 -12.83 2.50
C VAL A 8 -5.53 -14.16 2.51
N GLU A 9 -6.32 -14.41 1.46
CA GLU A 9 -7.08 -15.64 1.29
C GLU A 9 -6.69 -16.39 0.01
N PRO A 10 -6.61 -17.73 0.03
CA PRO A 10 -6.83 -18.63 1.17
C PRO A 10 -5.64 -18.65 2.15
N LYS A 11 -5.91 -18.82 3.46
CA LYS A 11 -4.85 -18.93 4.49
C LYS A 11 -4.07 -20.25 4.42
N TYR A 12 -4.73 -21.32 3.99
CA TYR A 12 -4.15 -22.66 3.88
C TYR A 12 -4.22 -23.11 2.42
N LEU A 13 -3.09 -23.56 1.87
CA LEU A 13 -3.00 -23.94 0.46
C LEU A 13 -3.36 -25.41 0.20
N SER A 14 -3.14 -26.27 1.20
CA SER A 14 -3.56 -27.66 1.19
C SER A 14 -3.83 -28.13 2.61
N ARG A 15 -4.76 -29.07 2.76
CA ARG A 15 -5.11 -29.72 4.04
C ARG A 15 -5.11 -31.25 3.95
N VAL A 16 -4.62 -31.81 2.84
CA VAL A 16 -4.65 -33.26 2.62
C VAL A 16 -3.40 -33.89 3.21
N THR A 17 -3.58 -34.76 4.20
CA THR A 17 -2.52 -35.64 4.71
C THR A 17 -2.36 -36.83 3.76
N LEU A 18 -1.22 -36.90 3.08
CA LEU A 18 -0.96 -37.93 2.05
C LEU A 18 -0.44 -39.25 2.63
N PHE A 19 -0.08 -39.26 3.91
CA PHE A 19 0.43 -40.42 4.62
C PHE A 19 -0.38 -40.65 5.89
N ASN A 20 -0.58 -41.92 6.25
CA ASN A 20 -1.13 -42.31 7.54
C ASN A 20 -0.04 -42.26 8.62
N GLU A 21 -0.44 -42.39 9.90
CA GLU A 21 0.48 -42.40 11.06
C GLU A 21 1.57 -43.47 10.96
N ASN A 22 1.31 -44.54 10.20
CA ASN A 22 2.21 -45.66 9.98
C ASN A 22 3.15 -45.46 8.76
N GLY A 23 3.19 -44.26 8.16
CA GLY A 23 4.04 -43.93 7.01
C GLY A 23 3.57 -44.50 5.67
N THR A 24 2.39 -45.13 5.62
CA THR A 24 1.81 -45.65 4.37
C THR A 24 1.12 -44.54 3.58
N PRO A 25 1.35 -44.45 2.25
CA PRO A 25 0.61 -43.53 1.40
C PRO A 25 -0.88 -43.84 1.47
N LYS A 26 -1.71 -42.82 1.74
CA LYS A 26 -3.17 -42.93 1.72
C LYS A 26 -3.75 -42.80 0.29
N VAL A 27 -2.87 -42.57 -0.67
CA VAL A 27 -3.17 -41.92 -1.94
C VAL A 27 -3.13 -42.97 -3.06
N SER A 28 -4.21 -43.07 -3.83
CA SER A 28 -4.32 -43.91 -5.04
C SER A 28 -3.74 -43.18 -6.26
N ASP A 29 -3.54 -43.88 -7.39
CA ASP A 29 -3.00 -43.26 -8.61
C ASP A 29 -3.81 -42.02 -9.04
N GLY A 30 -3.12 -40.90 -9.31
CA GLY A 30 -3.70 -39.62 -9.74
C GLY A 30 -4.14 -38.66 -8.63
N GLU A 31 -4.33 -39.13 -7.39
CA GLU A 31 -4.74 -38.24 -6.28
C GLU A 31 -3.63 -37.26 -5.86
N LEU A 32 -2.34 -37.65 -5.98
CA LEU A 32 -1.21 -36.75 -5.72
C LEU A 32 -1.16 -35.57 -6.71
N GLU A 33 -1.44 -35.84 -7.99
CA GLU A 33 -1.50 -34.83 -9.03
C GLU A 33 -2.67 -33.86 -8.77
N ALA A 34 -3.84 -34.39 -8.39
CA ALA A 34 -5.00 -33.59 -8.03
C ALA A 34 -4.73 -32.67 -6.82
N VAL A 35 -4.08 -33.19 -5.76
CA VAL A 35 -3.70 -32.39 -4.58
C VAL A 35 -2.67 -31.33 -4.94
N THR A 36 -1.69 -31.67 -5.79
CA THR A 36 -0.66 -30.71 -6.24
C THR A 36 -1.29 -29.59 -7.05
N ASN A 37 -2.17 -29.92 -8.01
CA ASN A 37 -2.90 -28.94 -8.80
C ASN A 37 -3.80 -28.06 -7.93
N PHE A 38 -4.53 -28.65 -6.97
CA PHE A 38 -5.33 -27.90 -6.02
C PHE A 38 -4.49 -26.93 -5.19
N THR A 39 -3.34 -27.38 -4.71
CA THR A 39 -2.37 -26.56 -3.96
C THR A 39 -1.87 -25.39 -4.81
N LEU A 40 -1.52 -25.64 -6.07
CA LEU A 40 -1.10 -24.61 -7.02
C LEU A 40 -2.20 -23.58 -7.28
N CYS A 41 -3.43 -24.03 -7.54
CA CYS A 41 -4.58 -23.13 -7.71
C CYS A 41 -4.84 -22.28 -6.46
N ASN A 42 -4.72 -22.85 -5.26
CA ASN A 42 -4.84 -22.09 -4.01
C ASN A 42 -3.72 -21.05 -3.88
N ALA A 43 -2.48 -21.39 -4.27
CA ALA A 43 -1.35 -20.47 -4.22
C ALA A 43 -1.56 -19.28 -5.16
N LEU A 44 -2.04 -19.53 -6.39
CA LEU A 44 -2.40 -18.48 -7.34
C LEU A 44 -3.52 -17.57 -6.80
N ARG A 45 -4.55 -18.16 -6.18
CA ARG A 45 -5.61 -17.38 -5.53
C ARG A 45 -5.08 -16.54 -4.36
N GLN A 46 -4.14 -17.08 -3.59
CA GLN A 46 -3.50 -16.36 -2.49
C GLN A 46 -2.69 -15.17 -2.99
N LEU A 47 -1.94 -15.35 -4.07
CA LEU A 47 -1.20 -14.26 -4.72
C LEU A 47 -2.13 -13.20 -5.30
N ALA A 48 -3.26 -13.59 -5.90
CA ALA A 48 -4.26 -12.65 -6.38
C ALA A 48 -4.86 -11.82 -5.23
N SER A 49 -5.22 -12.47 -4.12
CA SER A 49 -5.71 -11.78 -2.91
C SER A 49 -4.67 -10.80 -2.38
N LEU A 50 -3.39 -11.20 -2.31
CA LEU A 50 -2.29 -10.31 -1.91
C LEU A 50 -2.15 -9.10 -2.84
N SER A 51 -2.25 -9.32 -4.16
CA SER A 51 -2.13 -8.25 -5.14
C SER A 51 -3.27 -7.22 -5.05
N LEU A 52 -4.51 -7.67 -4.78
CA LEU A 52 -5.64 -6.77 -4.54
C LEU A 52 -5.41 -5.91 -3.28
N ILE A 53 -4.94 -6.54 -2.20
CA ILE A 53 -4.63 -5.83 -0.97
C ILE A 53 -3.52 -4.79 -1.19
N ALA A 54 -2.48 -5.14 -1.94
CA ALA A 54 -1.39 -4.22 -2.26
C ALA A 54 -1.88 -3.02 -3.09
N ASP A 55 -2.73 -3.26 -4.10
CA ASP A 55 -3.33 -2.20 -4.91
C ASP A 55 -4.16 -1.22 -4.06
N ASP A 56 -4.98 -1.73 -3.14
CA ASP A 56 -5.74 -0.89 -2.21
C ASP A 56 -4.83 -0.03 -1.31
N ILE A 57 -3.73 -0.60 -0.79
CA ILE A 57 -2.73 0.15 -0.01
C ILE A 57 -2.12 1.28 -0.85
N PHE A 58 -1.68 0.98 -2.08
CA PHE A 58 -1.05 1.98 -2.94
C PHE A 58 -2.03 3.06 -3.40
N LYS A 59 -3.30 2.73 -3.61
CA LYS A 59 -4.35 3.71 -3.90
C LYS A 59 -4.59 4.66 -2.73
N GLU A 60 -4.69 4.11 -1.51
CA GLU A 60 -4.85 4.90 -0.28
C GLU A 60 -3.65 5.84 -0.08
N LEU A 61 -2.43 5.30 -0.13
CA LEU A 61 -1.20 6.06 -0.01
C LEU A 61 -1.09 7.14 -1.10
N GLY A 62 -1.40 6.79 -2.35
CA GLY A 62 -1.39 7.73 -3.47
C GLY A 62 -2.36 8.88 -3.26
N SER A 63 -3.54 8.62 -2.67
CA SER A 63 -4.51 9.67 -2.33
C SER A 63 -4.00 10.63 -1.26
N GLN A 64 -3.38 10.07 -0.21
CA GLN A 64 -2.77 10.86 0.86
C GLN A 64 -1.61 11.71 0.33
N LEU A 65 -0.74 11.14 -0.51
CA LEU A 65 0.37 11.86 -1.14
C LEU A 65 -0.12 12.98 -2.05
N ARG A 66 -1.17 12.76 -2.85
CA ARG A 66 -1.78 13.84 -3.66
C ARG A 66 -2.28 15.01 -2.80
N THR A 67 -2.86 14.70 -1.65
CA THR A 67 -3.32 15.72 -0.69
C THR A 67 -2.15 16.53 -0.13
N VAL A 68 -1.08 15.85 0.28
CA VAL A 68 0.15 16.50 0.75
C VAL A 68 0.77 17.36 -0.35
N TYR A 69 0.89 16.82 -1.57
CA TYR A 69 1.43 17.53 -2.72
C TYR A 69 0.65 18.83 -3.00
N LYS A 70 -0.68 18.78 -3.01
CA LYS A 70 -1.52 19.98 -3.20
C LYS A 70 -1.27 21.05 -2.14
N ARG A 71 -1.04 20.64 -0.89
CA ARG A 71 -0.69 21.58 0.19
C ARG A 71 0.70 22.18 -0.02
N CYS A 72 1.67 21.36 -0.41
CA CYS A 72 3.02 21.83 -0.75
C CYS A 72 2.98 22.84 -1.91
N GLU A 73 2.16 22.61 -2.93
CA GLU A 73 1.98 23.55 -4.04
C GLU A 73 1.46 24.91 -3.56
N VAL A 74 0.42 24.93 -2.72
CA VAL A 74 -0.11 26.19 -2.16
C VAL A 74 0.97 26.92 -1.35
N VAL A 75 1.76 26.20 -0.56
CA VAL A 75 2.86 26.77 0.22
C VAL A 75 3.93 27.33 -0.70
N ARG A 76 4.31 26.59 -1.75
CA ARG A 76 5.29 27.01 -2.76
C ARG A 76 4.87 28.33 -3.43
N THR A 77 3.61 28.43 -3.86
CA THR A 77 3.07 29.68 -4.44
C THR A 77 3.14 30.84 -3.45
N ARG A 78 2.79 30.61 -2.18
CA ARG A 78 2.87 31.66 -1.14
C ARG A 78 4.31 32.12 -0.91
N ILE A 79 5.27 31.19 -0.90
CA ILE A 79 6.69 31.52 -0.77
C ILE A 79 7.14 32.38 -1.95
N SER A 80 6.81 32.00 -3.19
CA SER A 80 7.14 32.80 -4.38
C SER A 80 6.56 34.22 -4.32
N LEU A 81 5.30 34.37 -3.90
CA LEU A 81 4.68 35.69 -3.75
C LEU A 81 5.37 36.55 -2.67
N VAL A 82 5.83 35.93 -1.58
CA VAL A 82 6.58 36.64 -0.53
C VAL A 82 7.95 37.06 -1.05
N ASP A 83 8.63 36.20 -1.80
CA ASP A 83 9.94 36.45 -2.39
C ASP A 83 9.88 37.61 -3.41
N GLU A 84 8.87 37.62 -4.27
CA GLU A 84 8.61 38.73 -5.19
C GLU A 84 8.36 40.06 -4.46
N LYS A 85 7.55 40.03 -3.39
CA LYS A 85 7.30 41.22 -2.57
C LYS A 85 8.56 41.71 -1.88
N LEU A 86 9.40 40.79 -1.39
CA LEU A 86 10.67 41.13 -0.75
C LEU A 86 11.64 41.76 -1.76
N ALA A 87 11.70 41.24 -2.99
CA ALA A 87 12.53 41.80 -4.05
C ALA A 87 12.10 43.22 -4.46
N GLN A 88 10.80 43.53 -4.41
CA GLN A 88 10.25 44.86 -4.72
C GLN A 88 10.27 45.82 -3.51
N PHE A 89 10.57 45.31 -2.31
CA PHE A 89 10.54 46.09 -1.09
C PHE A 89 11.74 47.05 -1.02
N ASP A 90 11.48 48.35 -0.97
CA ASP A 90 12.49 49.39 -0.76
C ASP A 90 12.48 49.85 0.72
N PRO A 91 13.47 49.47 1.53
CA PRO A 91 13.52 49.82 2.95
C PRO A 91 13.59 51.32 3.23
N LYS A 92 14.05 52.13 2.26
CA LYS A 92 14.21 53.59 2.44
C LYS A 92 12.89 54.35 2.36
N LYS A 93 11.84 53.73 1.82
CA LYS A 93 10.48 54.31 1.73
C LYS A 93 9.64 54.06 2.98
N VAL A 94 10.13 53.29 3.94
CA VAL A 94 9.43 53.03 5.20
C VAL A 94 9.64 54.22 6.14
N PRO A 95 8.58 54.99 6.49
CA PRO A 95 8.74 56.15 7.35
C PRO A 95 9.11 55.69 8.77
N VAL A 96 10.26 56.15 9.25
CA VAL A 96 10.67 55.96 10.65
C VAL A 96 9.81 56.87 11.52
N ARG A 97 8.99 56.29 12.39
CA ARG A 97 8.18 57.03 13.36
C ARG A 97 9.14 57.74 14.32
N LYS A 98 9.32 59.05 14.15
CA LYS A 98 10.09 59.88 15.08
C LYS A 98 9.23 60.14 16.31
N TYR A 99 9.75 59.78 17.48
CA TYR A 99 9.19 60.12 18.79
C TYR A 99 9.48 61.58 19.12
#